data_AF-A0A8H4SXU0-F1
#
_entry.id   AF-A0A8H4SXU0-F1
#
_cell.length_a   1.000
_cell.length_b   1.000
_cell.length_c   1.000
_cell.angle_alpha   90.00
_cell.angle_beta   90.00
_cell.angle_gamma   90.00
#
_symmetry.space_group_name_H-M   'P 1'
#
loop_
_entity.id
_entity.type
_entity.pdbx_description
1 polymer ?
#
loop_
_entity_poly.entity_id
_entity_poly.type
_entity_poly.pdbx_seq_one_letter_code
_entity_poly.pdbx_strand_id
1 'polypeptide(L)'
;VWAISSIFQHSESLIPDAPELLQTFLESESDHTCKRNAFAALMSISHQKALEYLSTTFDSIPNADELLQLAELEFIRKDAVQNAQNKARYLRLIFDLLDASASTVIYEAATSLTALTSNPVAVKAAASKLIELSIKEADNNVKLIVLDRVDQLRIRNEGVLEDLTMEILRVLSSPDIDVRRKALGIAMEMVSSK
;
A
#
# COMPACT_ATOMS: atom_id res chain seq x y z
N VAL A 1 -15.39 19.74 2.59
CA VAL A 1 -14.11 19.26 2.04
C VAL A 1 -14.15 19.05 0.52
N TRP A 2 -14.88 18.06 -0.02
CA TRP A 2 -14.88 17.79 -1.47
C TRP A 2 -15.36 18.95 -2.34
N ALA A 3 -16.38 19.69 -1.89
CA ALA A 3 -16.83 20.90 -2.58
C ALA A 3 -15.73 21.97 -2.66
N ILE A 4 -14.93 22.14 -1.59
CA ILE A 4 -13.82 23.10 -1.54
C ILE A 4 -12.75 22.71 -2.57
N SER A 5 -12.32 21.44 -2.56
CA SER A 5 -11.34 20.92 -3.53
C SER A 5 -11.86 21.04 -4.97
N SER A 6 -13.13 20.72 -5.22
CA SER A 6 -13.73 20.82 -6.55
C SER A 6 -13.81 22.27 -7.05
N ILE A 7 -14.23 23.22 -6.21
CA ILE A 7 -14.26 24.64 -6.57
C ILE A 7 -12.85 25.13 -6.91
N PHE A 8 -11.85 24.80 -6.08
CA PHE A 8 -10.45 25.19 -6.31
C PHE A 8 -9.91 24.65 -7.64
N GLN A 9 -10.17 23.38 -7.96
CA GLN A 9 -9.73 22.76 -9.22
C GLN A 9 -10.37 23.40 -10.46
N HIS A 10 -11.61 23.88 -10.37
CA HIS A 10 -12.29 24.53 -11.50
C HIS A 10 -12.01 26.03 -11.58
N SER A 11 -11.83 26.69 -10.44
CA SER A 11 -11.56 28.12 -10.37
C SER A 11 -10.84 28.48 -9.06
N GLU A 12 -9.51 28.46 -9.12
CA GLU A 12 -8.63 28.81 -7.99
C GLU A 12 -8.95 30.21 -7.41
N SER A 13 -9.37 31.15 -8.26
CA SER A 13 -9.70 32.52 -7.84
C SER A 13 -10.89 32.62 -6.87
N LEU A 14 -11.79 31.63 -6.85
CA LEU A 14 -12.97 31.67 -5.98
C LEU A 14 -12.64 31.32 -4.53
N ILE A 15 -11.59 30.52 -4.30
CA ILE A 15 -11.17 30.06 -2.97
C ILE A 15 -9.66 29.82 -2.93
N PRO A 16 -8.83 30.86 -3.13
CA PRO A 16 -7.39 30.69 -3.31
C PRO A 16 -6.69 30.09 -2.08
N ASP A 17 -7.31 30.19 -0.91
CA ASP A 17 -6.88 29.67 0.39
C ASP A 17 -7.41 28.26 0.70
N ALA A 18 -7.99 27.56 -0.28
CA ALA A 18 -8.49 26.19 -0.09
C ALA A 18 -7.46 25.21 0.48
N PRO A 19 -6.18 25.19 0.04
CA PRO A 19 -5.17 24.31 0.62
C PRO A 19 -4.96 24.55 2.12
N GLU A 20 -4.86 25.81 2.55
CA GLU A 20 -4.71 26.19 3.95
C GLU A 20 -5.94 25.81 4.77
N LEU A 21 -7.14 26.09 4.25
CA LEU A 21 -8.41 25.73 4.91
C LEU A 21 -8.52 24.22 5.14
N LEU A 22 -8.14 23.41 4.14
CA LEU A 22 -8.15 21.95 4.26
C LEU A 22 -7.09 21.46 5.26
N GLN A 23 -5.91 22.06 5.28
CA GLN A 23 -4.86 21.71 6.25
C GLN A 23 -5.31 22.01 7.69
N THR A 24 -5.85 23.21 7.94
CA THR A 24 -6.37 23.57 9.27
C THR A 24 -7.53 22.67 9.71
N PHE A 25 -8.43 22.35 8.78
CA PHE A 25 -9.50 21.38 9.06
C PHE A 25 -8.92 20.03 9.49
N LEU A 26 -7.92 19.51 8.75
CA LEU A 26 -7.31 18.22 8.99
C LEU A 26 -6.59 18.12 10.36
N GLU A 27 -5.98 19.21 10.82
CA GLU A 27 -5.34 19.29 12.14
C GLU A 27 -6.35 19.31 13.30
N SER A 28 -7.53 19.90 13.10
CA SER A 28 -8.57 20.04 14.12
C SER A 28 -9.56 18.87 14.18
N GLU A 29 -9.67 18.11 13.09
CA GLU A 29 -10.68 17.08 12.95
C GLU A 29 -10.36 15.85 13.84
N SER A 30 -11.42 15.17 14.28
CA SER A 30 -11.34 13.93 15.06
C SER A 30 -11.90 12.73 14.28
N ASP A 31 -12.91 12.95 13.43
CA ASP A 31 -13.54 11.88 12.66
C ASP A 31 -12.61 11.31 11.57
N HIS A 32 -12.44 9.99 11.57
CA HIS A 32 -11.52 9.30 10.65
C HIS A 32 -11.94 9.43 9.19
N THR A 33 -13.24 9.42 8.90
CA THR A 33 -13.75 9.54 7.53
C THR A 33 -13.51 10.95 6.99
N CYS A 34 -13.77 11.97 7.81
CA CYS A 34 -13.50 13.36 7.51
C CYS A 34 -12.01 13.61 7.31
N LYS A 35 -11.13 13.04 8.15
CA LYS A 35 -9.67 13.13 7.97
C LYS A 35 -9.22 12.54 6.65
N ARG A 36 -9.65 11.31 6.33
CA ARG A 36 -9.31 10.68 5.05
C ARG A 36 -9.78 11.53 3.87
N ASN A 37 -11.01 12.04 3.92
CA ASN A 37 -11.56 12.88 2.86
C ASN A 37 -10.79 14.20 2.72
N ALA A 38 -10.41 14.83 3.83
CA ALA A 38 -9.65 16.06 3.85
C ALA A 38 -8.23 15.89 3.33
N PHE A 39 -7.54 14.81 3.73
CA PHE A 39 -6.24 14.50 3.18
C PHE A 39 -6.32 14.18 1.69
N ALA A 40 -7.30 13.39 1.24
CA ALA A 40 -7.49 13.08 -0.17
C ALA A 40 -7.82 14.33 -1.03
N ALA A 41 -8.65 15.22 -0.50
CA ALA A 41 -8.93 16.50 -1.13
C ALA A 41 -7.69 17.39 -1.18
N LEU A 42 -6.91 17.46 -0.10
CA LEU A 42 -5.67 18.24 -0.03
C LEU A 42 -4.63 17.76 -1.05
N MET A 43 -4.41 16.43 -1.14
CA MET A 43 -3.55 15.82 -2.14
C MET A 43 -3.94 16.18 -3.58
N SER A 44 -5.24 16.35 -3.85
CA SER A 44 -5.76 16.64 -5.19
C SER A 44 -5.58 18.10 -5.62
N ILE A 45 -5.31 19.01 -4.68
CA ILE A 45 -5.19 20.45 -4.96
C ILE A 45 -3.78 20.99 -4.65
N SER A 46 -3.08 20.43 -3.67
CA SER A 46 -1.76 20.90 -3.25
C SER A 46 -0.91 19.77 -2.69
N HIS A 47 0.06 19.33 -3.50
CA HIS A 47 1.06 18.35 -3.10
C HIS A 47 1.92 18.85 -1.93
N GLN A 48 2.33 20.11 -1.98
CA GLN A 48 3.20 20.73 -0.97
C GLN A 48 2.53 20.75 0.41
N LYS A 49 1.26 21.15 0.48
CA LYS A 49 0.51 21.17 1.75
C LYS A 49 0.22 19.78 2.30
N ALA A 50 -0.06 18.81 1.42
CA ALA A 50 -0.18 17.42 1.83
C ALA A 50 1.14 16.86 2.39
N LEU A 51 2.30 17.23 1.81
CA LEU A 51 3.61 16.85 2.32
C LEU A 51 3.93 17.48 3.67
N GLU A 52 3.57 18.75 3.88
CA GLU A 52 3.68 19.43 5.17
C GLU A 52 2.90 18.69 6.25
N TYR A 53 1.62 18.37 5.98
CA TYR A 53 0.81 17.57 6.91
C TYR A 53 1.39 16.18 7.17
N LEU A 54 1.75 15.43 6.11
CA LEU A 54 2.32 14.09 6.29
C LEU A 54 3.60 14.12 7.13
N SER A 55 4.41 15.18 6.98
CA SER A 55 5.65 15.32 7.74
C SER A 55 5.42 15.51 9.24
N THR A 56 4.30 16.12 9.65
CA THR A 56 3.94 16.31 11.06
C THR A 56 3.30 15.07 11.68
N THR A 57 2.56 14.28 10.90
CA THR A 57 1.89 13.05 11.36
C THR A 57 2.67 11.77 11.06
N PHE A 58 3.85 11.86 10.44
CA PHE A 58 4.55 10.71 9.87
C PHE A 58 4.75 9.54 10.85
N ASP A 59 5.11 9.84 12.09
CA ASP A 59 5.43 8.82 13.09
C ASP A 59 4.17 8.17 13.69
N SER A 60 2.99 8.78 13.51
CA SER A 60 1.71 8.24 13.96
C SER A 60 0.95 7.45 12.88
N ILE A 61 1.43 7.45 11.64
CA ILE A 61 0.81 6.73 10.51
C ILE A 61 0.53 5.25 10.84
N PRO A 62 1.45 4.47 11.45
CA PRO A 62 1.17 3.07 11.78
C PRO A 62 -0.04 2.86 12.72
N ASN A 63 -0.41 3.89 13.48
CA ASN A 63 -1.54 3.87 14.41
C ASN A 63 -2.79 4.58 13.86
N ALA A 64 -2.73 5.12 12.64
CA ALA A 64 -3.86 5.77 12.00
C ALA A 64 -4.94 4.75 11.59
N ASP A 65 -6.15 5.25 11.31
CA ASP A 65 -7.25 4.43 10.80
C ASP A 65 -6.94 3.89 9.40
N GLU A 66 -7.46 2.70 9.08
CA GLU A 66 -7.22 1.98 7.83
C GLU A 66 -7.38 2.86 6.59
N LEU A 67 -8.49 3.61 6.51
CA LEU A 67 -8.78 4.40 5.31
C LEU A 67 -7.80 5.56 5.14
N LEU A 68 -7.34 6.14 6.25
CA LEU A 68 -6.34 7.20 6.24
C LEU A 68 -4.97 6.65 5.84
N GLN A 69 -4.57 5.49 6.39
CA GLN A 69 -3.32 4.81 6.03
C GLN A 69 -3.24 4.51 4.53
N LEU A 70 -4.34 4.06 3.92
CA LEU A 70 -4.39 3.80 2.48
C LEU A 70 -4.19 5.08 1.66
N ALA A 71 -4.80 6.20 2.07
CA ALA A 71 -4.62 7.49 1.40
C ALA A 71 -3.19 8.02 1.58
N GLU A 72 -2.59 7.85 2.75
CA GLU A 72 -1.20 8.22 3.05
C GLU A 72 -0.20 7.37 2.24
N LEU A 73 -0.44 6.07 2.10
CA LEU A 73 0.35 5.18 1.24
C LEU A 73 0.29 5.61 -0.23
N GLU A 74 -0.88 6.00 -0.73
CA GLU A 74 -1.03 6.53 -2.09
C GLU A 74 -0.21 7.80 -2.27
N PHE A 75 -0.26 8.72 -1.30
CA PHE A 75 0.54 9.94 -1.31
C PHE A 75 2.03 9.64 -1.34
N ILE A 76 2.49 8.75 -0.45
CA ILE A 76 3.89 8.37 -0.32
C ILE A 76 4.45 7.84 -1.64
N ARG A 77 3.67 7.02 -2.37
CA ARG A 77 4.10 6.55 -3.70
C ARG A 77 4.28 7.69 -4.70
N LYS A 78 3.38 8.68 -4.69
CA LYS A 78 3.47 9.87 -5.56
C LYS A 78 4.65 10.76 -5.18
N ASP A 79 4.85 11.02 -3.88
CA ASP A 79 5.94 11.86 -3.39
C ASP A 79 7.30 11.21 -3.61
N ALA A 80 7.43 9.89 -3.43
CA ALA A 80 8.71 9.19 -3.62
C ALA A 80 9.29 9.30 -5.04
N VAL A 81 8.44 9.56 -6.05
CA VAL A 81 8.88 9.84 -7.43
C VAL A 81 9.35 11.28 -7.60
N GLN A 82 8.73 12.23 -6.90
CA GLN A 82 9.08 13.66 -6.98
C GLN A 82 10.28 14.02 -6.07
N ASN A 83 10.33 13.47 -4.87
CA ASN A 83 11.28 13.79 -3.80
C ASN A 83 12.07 12.55 -3.38
N ALA A 84 13.08 12.19 -4.18
CA ALA A 84 13.91 11.01 -3.94
C ALA A 84 14.63 11.03 -2.58
N GLN A 85 14.88 12.21 -1.99
CA GLN A 85 15.50 12.31 -0.65
C GLN A 85 14.65 11.66 0.45
N ASN A 86 13.33 11.65 0.32
CA ASN A 86 12.42 11.09 1.33
C ASN A 86 12.26 9.56 1.21
N LYS A 87 12.70 8.98 0.09
CA LYS A 87 12.46 7.58 -0.27
C LYS A 87 12.92 6.60 0.81
N ALA A 88 14.08 6.83 1.44
CA ALA A 88 14.57 5.95 2.50
C ALA A 88 13.66 5.97 3.74
N ARG A 89 13.11 7.14 4.09
CA ARG A 89 12.15 7.29 5.19
C ARG A 89 10.84 6.58 4.88
N TYR A 90 10.34 6.73 3.65
CA TYR A 90 9.14 6.05 3.19
C TYR A 90 9.25 4.54 3.18
N LEU A 91 10.37 3.99 2.72
CA LEU A 91 10.58 2.55 2.73
C LEU A 91 10.50 1.97 4.15
N ARG A 92 11.05 2.65 5.15
CA ARG A 92 10.95 2.21 6.56
C ARG A 92 9.50 2.16 7.03
N LEU A 93 8.74 3.24 6.81
CA LEU A 93 7.33 3.29 7.17
C LEU A 93 6.51 2.20 6.47
N ILE A 94 6.73 1.99 5.17
CA ILE A 94 6.03 0.95 4.42
C ILE A 94 6.37 -0.45 4.95
N PHE A 95 7.62 -0.67 5.38
CA PHE A 95 8.01 -1.90 6.05
C PHE A 95 7.24 -2.10 7.36
N ASP A 96 7.09 -1.06 8.19
CA ASP A 96 6.30 -1.14 9.42
C ASP A 96 4.82 -1.46 9.14
N LEU A 97 4.26 -0.89 8.05
CA LEU A 97 2.89 -1.14 7.62
C LEU A 97 2.64 -2.55 7.05
N LEU A 98 3.69 -3.35 6.82
CA LEU A 98 3.53 -4.77 6.49
C LEU A 98 2.96 -5.60 7.65
N ASP A 99 3.06 -5.09 8.87
CA ASP A 99 2.51 -5.70 10.10
C ASP A 99 1.24 -4.98 10.59
N ALA A 100 0.59 -4.19 9.73
CA ALA A 100 -0.70 -3.57 10.03
C ALA A 100 -1.80 -4.61 10.35
N SER A 101 -2.84 -4.20 11.07
CA SER A 101 -3.94 -5.10 11.45
C SER A 101 -4.86 -5.43 10.26
N ALA A 102 -5.06 -4.46 9.36
CA ALA A 102 -5.97 -4.56 8.22
C ALA A 102 -5.28 -5.19 7.01
N SER A 103 -5.90 -6.23 6.44
CA SER A 103 -5.38 -6.96 5.28
C SER A 103 -5.22 -6.07 4.02
N THR A 104 -6.09 -5.08 3.87
CA THR A 104 -6.04 -4.06 2.80
C THR A 104 -4.77 -3.22 2.88
N VAL A 105 -4.40 -2.77 4.08
CA VAL A 105 -3.16 -1.99 4.32
C VAL A 105 -1.93 -2.85 4.08
N ILE A 106 -1.91 -4.10 4.56
CA ILE A 106 -0.80 -5.03 4.28
C ILE A 106 -0.62 -5.22 2.77
N TYR A 107 -1.71 -5.46 2.03
CA TYR A 107 -1.68 -5.63 0.58
C TYR A 107 -1.13 -4.39 -0.12
N GLU A 108 -1.61 -3.22 0.28
CA GLU A 108 -1.21 -1.94 -0.31
C GLU A 108 0.23 -1.59 0.04
N ALA A 109 0.68 -1.88 1.26
CA ALA A 109 2.06 -1.71 1.71
C ALA A 109 3.02 -2.63 0.93
N ALA A 110 2.69 -3.92 0.80
CA ALA A 110 3.49 -4.87 0.00
C ALA A 110 3.58 -4.44 -1.48
N THR A 111 2.47 -3.97 -2.04
CA THR A 111 2.41 -3.45 -3.42
C THR A 111 3.24 -2.18 -3.58
N SER A 112 3.16 -1.26 -2.60
CA SER A 112 3.94 -0.02 -2.58
C SER A 112 5.43 -0.28 -2.42
N LEU A 113 5.80 -1.21 -1.54
CA LEU A 113 7.20 -1.55 -1.26
C LEU A 113 7.89 -2.05 -2.53
N THR A 114 7.25 -2.98 -3.23
CA THR A 114 7.77 -3.57 -4.48
C THR A 114 7.73 -2.60 -5.67
N ALA A 115 6.89 -1.57 -5.61
CA ALA A 115 6.90 -0.48 -6.60
C ALA A 115 8.06 0.51 -6.37
N LEU A 116 8.49 0.71 -5.12
CA LEU A 116 9.51 1.68 -4.76
C LEU A 116 10.93 1.11 -4.74
N THR A 117 11.11 -0.20 -4.50
CA THR A 117 12.43 -0.81 -4.42
C THR A 117 12.48 -2.20 -5.05
N SER A 118 13.61 -2.51 -5.69
CA SER A 118 13.96 -3.84 -6.21
C SER A 118 14.91 -4.59 -5.28
N ASN A 119 15.06 -4.14 -4.02
CA ASN A 119 15.89 -4.83 -3.05
C ASN A 119 15.31 -6.24 -2.78
N PRO A 120 16.09 -7.33 -2.98
CA PRO A 120 15.61 -8.69 -2.78
C PRO A 120 15.01 -8.94 -1.39
N VAL A 121 15.54 -8.31 -0.34
CA VAL A 121 15.01 -8.43 1.03
C VAL A 121 13.60 -7.87 1.13
N ALA A 122 13.35 -6.71 0.50
CA ALA A 122 12.04 -6.07 0.49
C ALA A 122 11.04 -6.83 -0.39
N VAL A 123 11.49 -7.34 -1.53
CA VAL A 123 10.68 -8.19 -2.41
C VAL A 123 10.26 -9.47 -1.70
N LYS A 124 11.19 -10.13 -1.01
CA LYS A 124 10.91 -11.35 -0.22
C LYS A 124 9.96 -11.08 0.94
N ALA A 125 10.15 -9.97 1.67
CA ALA A 125 9.26 -9.57 2.77
C ALA A 125 7.82 -9.29 2.27
N ALA A 126 7.68 -8.53 1.18
CA ALA A 126 6.39 -8.26 0.55
C ALA A 126 5.71 -9.56 0.06
N ALA A 127 6.45 -10.44 -0.60
CA ALA A 127 5.93 -11.73 -1.07
C ALA A 127 5.47 -12.61 0.09
N SER A 128 6.24 -12.67 1.19
CA SER A 128 5.85 -13.42 2.40
C SER A 128 4.50 -12.94 2.95
N LYS A 129 4.32 -11.62 3.07
CA LYS A 129 3.06 -11.04 3.55
C LYS A 129 1.89 -11.27 2.61
N LEU A 130 2.11 -11.21 1.30
CA LEU A 130 1.09 -11.59 0.32
C LEU A 130 0.71 -13.07 0.46
N ILE A 131 1.67 -13.98 0.63
CA ILE A 131 1.37 -15.40 0.86
C ILE A 131 0.55 -15.58 2.15
N GLU A 132 0.93 -14.91 3.25
CA GLU A 132 0.16 -14.91 4.50
C GLU A 132 -1.29 -14.45 4.29
N LEU A 133 -1.52 -13.39 3.52
CA LEU A 133 -2.87 -12.93 3.16
C LEU A 133 -3.65 -13.99 2.39
N SER A 134 -3.04 -14.68 1.43
CA SER A 134 -3.72 -15.76 0.69
C SER A 134 -4.14 -16.95 1.57
N ILE A 135 -3.46 -17.15 2.71
CA ILE A 135 -3.84 -18.17 3.70
C ILE A 135 -4.97 -17.64 4.59
N LYS A 136 -4.82 -16.42 5.12
CA LYS A 136 -5.73 -15.80 6.11
C LYS A 136 -7.11 -15.43 5.53
N GLU A 137 -7.14 -14.89 4.31
CA GLU A 137 -8.38 -14.39 3.71
C GLU A 137 -9.36 -15.51 3.37
N ALA A 138 -10.65 -15.27 3.54
CA ALA A 138 -11.69 -16.27 3.26
C ALA A 138 -12.14 -16.26 1.78
N ASP A 139 -12.11 -15.10 1.14
CA ASP A 139 -12.57 -14.93 -0.24
C ASP A 139 -11.55 -15.50 -1.24
N ASN A 140 -11.98 -16.48 -2.02
CA ASN A 140 -11.13 -17.13 -3.03
C ASN A 140 -10.64 -16.17 -4.11
N ASN A 141 -11.42 -15.15 -4.47
CA ASN A 141 -11.01 -14.14 -5.45
C ASN A 141 -9.84 -13.31 -4.91
N VAL A 142 -9.89 -12.93 -3.63
CA VAL A 142 -8.78 -12.23 -2.97
C VAL A 142 -7.53 -13.10 -2.96
N LYS A 143 -7.66 -14.39 -2.60
CA LYS A 143 -6.54 -15.34 -2.66
C LYS A 143 -5.92 -15.40 -4.06
N LEU A 144 -6.75 -15.50 -5.10
CA LEU A 144 -6.28 -15.57 -6.49
C LEU A 144 -5.57 -14.29 -6.96
N ILE A 145 -6.08 -13.12 -6.58
CA ILE A 145 -5.47 -11.81 -6.86
C ILE A 145 -4.11 -11.71 -6.17
N VAL A 146 -4.03 -12.09 -4.90
CA VAL A 146 -2.81 -12.03 -4.11
C VAL A 146 -1.76 -13.02 -4.64
N LEU A 147 -2.17 -14.25 -4.98
CA LEU A 147 -1.30 -15.23 -5.63
C LEU A 147 -0.81 -14.76 -7.01
N ASP A 148 -1.64 -14.02 -7.76
CA ASP A 148 -1.19 -13.40 -9.02
C ASP A 148 -0.04 -12.45 -8.78
N ARG A 149 -0.17 -11.62 -7.74
CA ARG A 149 0.86 -10.67 -7.37
C ARG A 149 2.15 -11.36 -6.96
N VAL A 150 2.07 -12.45 -6.21
CA VAL A 150 3.24 -13.27 -5.85
C VAL A 150 3.92 -13.84 -7.09
N ASP A 151 3.17 -14.38 -8.05
CA ASP A 151 3.74 -14.91 -9.29
C ASP A 151 4.39 -13.79 -10.14
N GLN A 152 3.76 -12.63 -10.25
CA GLN A 152 4.36 -11.46 -10.89
C GLN A 152 5.68 -11.04 -10.24
N LEU A 153 5.79 -11.12 -8.91
CA LEU A 153 7.03 -10.85 -8.19
C LEU A 153 8.09 -11.91 -8.47
N ARG A 154 7.70 -13.20 -8.53
CA ARG A 154 8.58 -14.32 -8.88
C ARG A 154 9.17 -14.13 -10.28
N ILE A 155 8.33 -13.87 -11.28
CA ILE A 155 8.75 -13.70 -12.68
C ILE A 155 9.75 -12.54 -12.83
N ARG A 156 9.55 -11.44 -12.09
CA ARG A 156 10.44 -10.27 -12.15
C ARG A 156 11.74 -10.44 -11.35
N ASN A 157 11.78 -11.38 -10.41
CA ASN A 157 12.88 -11.55 -9.46
C ASN A 157 13.24 -13.04 -9.34
N GLU A 158 13.78 -13.60 -10.43
CA GLU A 158 14.21 -15.00 -10.46
C GLU A 158 15.16 -15.33 -9.31
N GLY A 159 14.96 -16.49 -8.67
CA GLY A 159 15.75 -16.96 -7.53
C GLY A 159 15.43 -16.30 -6.17
N VAL A 160 14.75 -15.15 -6.12
CA VAL A 160 14.55 -14.42 -4.85
C VAL A 160 13.52 -15.06 -3.93
N LEU A 161 12.50 -15.72 -4.52
CA LEU A 161 11.35 -16.24 -3.78
C LEU A 161 11.38 -17.75 -3.52
N GLU A 162 12.44 -18.46 -3.93
CA GLU A 162 12.53 -19.92 -3.84
C GLU A 162 12.39 -20.44 -2.39
N ASP A 163 12.93 -19.70 -1.43
CA ASP A 163 12.80 -20.02 0.01
C ASP A 163 11.35 -19.99 0.52
N LEU A 164 10.43 -19.32 -0.21
CA LEU A 164 9.02 -19.21 0.15
C LEU A 164 8.16 -20.34 -0.43
N THR A 165 8.76 -21.29 -1.16
CA THR A 165 8.03 -22.40 -1.80
C THR A 165 7.15 -23.16 -0.80
N MET A 166 7.68 -23.46 0.39
CA MET A 166 6.92 -24.16 1.43
C MET A 166 5.75 -23.34 1.97
N GLU A 167 5.91 -22.02 2.07
CA GLU A 167 4.83 -21.12 2.48
C GLU A 167 3.71 -21.07 1.44
N ILE A 168 4.04 -21.05 0.14
CA ILE A 168 3.05 -21.14 -0.94
C ILE A 168 2.27 -22.45 -0.86
N LEU A 169 2.92 -23.57 -0.57
CA LEU A 169 2.25 -24.87 -0.45
C LEU A 169 1.26 -24.93 0.73
N ARG A 170 1.37 -24.05 1.74
CA ARG A 170 0.37 -23.96 2.82
C ARG A 170 -0.99 -23.50 2.30
N VAL A 171 -1.03 -22.78 1.18
CA VAL A 171 -2.28 -22.32 0.53
C VAL A 171 -3.13 -23.48 0.01
N LEU A 172 -2.55 -24.68 -0.16
CA LEU A 172 -3.27 -25.88 -0.58
C LEU A 172 -4.33 -26.36 0.44
N SER A 173 -4.28 -25.84 1.67
CA SER A 173 -5.33 -26.02 2.66
C SER A 173 -6.68 -25.40 2.25
N SER A 174 -6.69 -24.45 1.31
CA SER A 174 -7.94 -23.90 0.73
C SER A 174 -8.79 -25.03 0.11
N PRO A 175 -10.12 -25.06 0.28
CA PRO A 175 -10.98 -26.06 -0.37
C PRO A 175 -11.15 -25.82 -1.88
N ASP A 176 -10.82 -24.61 -2.36
CA ASP A 176 -11.02 -24.18 -3.74
C ASP A 176 -9.96 -24.76 -4.71
N ILE A 177 -10.43 -25.34 -5.81
CA ILE A 177 -9.54 -26.01 -6.79
C ILE A 177 -8.70 -25.02 -7.60
N ASP A 178 -9.20 -23.83 -7.88
CA ASP A 178 -8.49 -22.85 -8.70
C ASP A 178 -7.40 -22.18 -7.88
N VAL A 179 -7.66 -21.90 -6.59
CA VAL A 179 -6.64 -21.46 -5.62
C VAL A 179 -5.53 -22.51 -5.49
N ARG A 180 -5.89 -23.79 -5.34
CA ARG A 180 -4.90 -24.89 -5.27
C ARG A 180 -4.08 -25.01 -6.53
N ARG A 181 -4.74 -24.99 -7.70
CA ARG A 181 -4.07 -25.09 -9.01
C ARG A 181 -3.07 -23.95 -9.19
N LYS A 182 -3.44 -22.73 -8.83
CA LYS A 182 -2.56 -21.58 -8.94
C LYS A 182 -1.37 -21.66 -7.98
N ALA A 183 -1.60 -22.00 -6.71
CA ALA A 183 -0.52 -22.18 -5.74
C ALA A 183 0.47 -23.28 -6.16
N LEU A 184 -0.02 -24.42 -6.67
CA LEU A 184 0.82 -25.48 -7.22
C LEU A 184 1.63 -25.02 -8.44
N GLY A 185 0.99 -24.30 -9.38
CA GLY A 185 1.67 -23.76 -10.55
C GLY A 185 2.85 -22.87 -10.16
N ILE A 186 2.63 -21.94 -9.24
CA ILE A 186 3.68 -21.06 -8.73
C ILE A 186 4.80 -21.85 -8.03
N ALA A 187 4.44 -22.82 -7.18
CA ALA A 187 5.42 -23.63 -6.46
C ALA A 187 6.28 -24.49 -7.41
N MET A 188 5.69 -25.07 -8.46
CA MET A 188 6.44 -25.84 -9.46
C MET A 188 7.47 -25.00 -10.19
N GLU A 189 7.09 -23.77 -10.55
CA GLU A 189 7.99 -22.80 -11.18
C GLU A 189 9.12 -22.33 -10.25
N MET A 190 8.97 -22.42 -8.93
CA MET A 190 10.03 -22.11 -7.97
C MET A 190 10.99 -23.30 -7.76
N VAL A 191 10.53 -24.54 -7.94
CA VAL A 191 11.36 -25.75 -7.79
C VAL A 191 12.10 -26.11 -9.08
N SER A 192 11.54 -25.76 -10.24
CA SER A 192 12.09 -26.09 -11.56
C SER A 192 13.26 -25.20 -11.99
N SER A 193 13.63 -24.17 -11.22
CA SER A 193 14.68 -23.19 -11.55
C SER A 193 16.12 -23.70 -11.35
N LYS A 194 16.36 -25.01 -11.54
CA LYS A 194 17.70 -25.61 -11.54
C LYS A 194 18.15 -26.02 -12.93
#